data_AF-A0A011RFC2-F1
#
_entry.id   AF-A0A011RFC2-F1
#
_cell.length_a   1.000
_cell.length_b   1.000
_cell.length_c   1.000
_cell.angle_alpha   90.00
_cell.angle_beta   90.00
_cell.angle_gamma   90.00
#
_symmetry.space_group_name_H-M   'P 1'
#
loop_
_entity.id
_entity.type
_entity.pdbx_description
1 polymer ?
#
loop_
_entity_poly.entity_id
_entity_poly.type
_entity_poly.pdbx_seq_one_letter_code
_entity_poly.pdbx_strand_id
1 'polypeptide(L)'
;MLGFLGHHRGEAGIVYCLSRRKVDETAAWLLAQGISALPYHAGLGAGDRQRHQQSFLRDDGVVMVATIAFGMGIDKPDVRFVAHLDLPKSIEAYYQETGRAGRDGDAAEAWMTYGLNDVVIHRQMIENSEAPIEQKRVERQKLDSMLAYCESATCRRVLLLNYFGEDALPCGNCDVCLEPPQVWDGTVAAQKVLSAALRTGQRFGAGHLIDILRGKDTDKVRQFGHDRLPTFGVGAELDDMGWRSVLRQLLAAGVLEADAAAYGALKLTDSARAVLRGEAPLMLRRRLEPVRSSGTCQEQCRPRQERSPQRR
;
A
#
# COMPACT_ATOMS: atom_id res chain seq x y z
N MET A 1 -3.97 5.36 8.22
CA MET A 1 -3.33 6.67 8.39
C MET A 1 -3.70 7.34 9.71
N LEU A 2 -4.95 7.81 9.97
CA LEU A 2 -5.25 8.46 11.27
C LEU A 2 -4.99 7.58 12.49
N GLY A 3 -5.34 6.28 12.43
CA GLY A 3 -5.00 5.35 13.50
C GLY A 3 -3.48 5.19 13.72
N PHE A 4 -2.69 5.32 12.65
CA PHE A 4 -1.22 5.29 12.73
C PHE A 4 -0.68 6.60 13.33
N LEU A 5 -1.07 7.74 12.77
CA LEU A 5 -0.65 9.06 13.26
C LEU A 5 -1.15 9.36 14.68
N GLY A 6 -2.19 8.68 15.14
CA GLY A 6 -2.64 8.73 16.52
C GLY A 6 -1.57 8.31 17.53
N HIS A 7 -0.67 7.39 17.16
CA HIS A 7 0.46 6.96 17.99
C HIS A 7 1.67 7.90 17.90
N HIS A 8 1.69 8.79 16.91
CA HIS A 8 2.79 9.73 16.62
C HIS A 8 2.36 11.19 16.80
N ARG A 9 1.47 11.46 17.76
CA ARG A 9 0.94 12.82 17.98
C ARG A 9 2.04 13.75 18.47
N GLY A 10 2.23 14.86 17.77
CA GLY A 10 3.24 15.86 18.10
C GLY A 10 4.65 15.47 17.69
N GLU A 11 4.82 14.37 16.97
CA GLU A 11 6.12 13.91 16.48
C GLU A 11 6.38 14.39 15.05
N ALA A 12 7.65 14.67 14.74
CA ALA A 12 8.04 15.03 13.39
C ALA A 12 8.03 13.79 12.48
N GLY A 13 7.53 13.93 11.26
CA GLY A 13 7.42 12.82 10.33
C GLY A 13 7.38 13.23 8.87
N ILE A 14 7.59 12.26 7.99
CA ILE A 14 7.52 12.46 6.54
C ILE A 14 6.44 11.57 5.96
N VAL A 15 5.58 12.10 5.09
CA VAL A 15 4.54 11.36 4.38
C VAL A 15 4.81 11.45 2.87
N TYR A 16 5.26 10.35 2.27
CA TYR A 16 5.51 10.26 0.84
C TYR A 16 4.26 9.92 0.05
N CYS A 17 4.01 10.72 -1.00
CA CYS A 17 2.94 10.54 -1.97
C CYS A 17 3.50 10.59 -3.40
N LEU A 18 2.85 9.90 -4.34
CA LEU A 18 3.33 9.77 -5.72
C LEU A 18 3.11 11.04 -6.56
N SER A 19 2.04 11.79 -6.31
CA SER A 19 1.65 12.95 -7.15
C SER A 19 1.57 14.25 -6.34
N ARG A 20 1.83 15.38 -7.02
CA ARG A 20 1.73 16.74 -6.44
C ARG A 20 0.33 16.99 -5.87
N ARG A 21 -0.71 16.66 -6.64
CA ARG A 21 -2.10 16.76 -6.21
C ARG A 21 -2.36 16.00 -4.91
N LYS A 22 -1.87 14.76 -4.80
CA LYS A 22 -2.05 13.95 -3.59
C LYS A 22 -1.27 14.52 -2.41
N VAL A 23 -0.11 15.14 -2.63
CA VAL A 23 0.63 15.87 -1.57
C VAL A 23 -0.22 17.01 -1.03
N ASP A 24 -0.75 17.87 -1.90
CA ASP A 24 -1.56 19.02 -1.49
C ASP A 24 -2.84 18.59 -0.77
N GLU A 25 -3.57 17.60 -1.31
CA GLU A 25 -4.78 17.05 -0.71
C GLU A 25 -4.51 16.40 0.65
N THR A 26 -3.41 15.65 0.78
CA THR A 26 -3.05 14.97 2.02
C THR A 26 -2.62 15.97 3.09
N ALA A 27 -1.82 16.99 2.73
CA ALA A 27 -1.41 18.05 3.66
C ALA A 27 -2.62 18.85 4.17
N ALA A 28 -3.50 19.28 3.25
CA ALA A 28 -4.72 20.00 3.61
C ALA A 28 -5.64 19.15 4.51
N TRP A 29 -5.79 17.86 4.20
CA TRP A 29 -6.59 16.96 5.01
C TRP A 29 -5.98 16.75 6.41
N LEU A 30 -4.66 16.57 6.53
CA LEU A 30 -3.99 16.45 7.83
C LEU A 30 -4.17 17.70 8.70
N LEU A 31 -4.03 18.90 8.10
CA LEU A 31 -4.31 20.16 8.77
C LEU A 31 -5.75 20.23 9.29
N ALA A 32 -6.72 19.79 8.49
CA ALA A 32 -8.13 19.73 8.90
C ALA A 32 -8.38 18.75 10.07
N GLN A 33 -7.48 17.79 10.30
CA GLN A 33 -7.51 16.87 11.44
C GLN A 33 -6.69 17.37 12.64
N GLY A 34 -6.16 18.60 12.59
CA GLY A 34 -5.37 19.20 13.66
C GLY A 34 -3.90 18.75 13.70
N ILE A 35 -3.40 18.16 12.61
CA ILE A 35 -2.00 17.73 12.48
C ILE A 35 -1.24 18.82 11.73
N SER A 36 -0.15 19.31 12.30
CA SER A 36 0.73 20.29 11.65
C SER A 36 1.39 19.66 10.43
N ALA A 37 0.89 19.94 9.23
CA ALA A 37 1.34 19.31 7.99
C ALA A 37 1.65 20.34 6.90
N LEU A 38 2.79 20.17 6.23
CA LEU A 38 3.25 21.07 5.17
C LEU A 38 3.45 20.29 3.85
N PRO A 39 2.96 20.80 2.71
CA PRO A 39 3.22 20.16 1.42
C PRO A 39 4.63 20.49 0.90
N TYR A 40 5.27 19.54 0.23
CA TYR A 40 6.55 19.75 -0.44
C TYR A 40 6.64 18.98 -1.76
N HIS A 41 6.71 19.70 -2.87
CA HIS A 41 6.93 19.12 -4.18
C HIS A 41 7.55 20.15 -5.14
N ALA A 42 8.06 19.67 -6.28
CA ALA A 42 8.72 20.50 -7.30
C ALA A 42 7.80 21.56 -7.97
N GLY A 43 6.50 21.55 -7.68
CA GLY A 43 5.55 22.54 -8.20
C GLY A 43 5.39 23.78 -7.32
N LEU A 44 5.86 23.75 -6.07
CA LEU A 44 5.83 24.91 -5.18
C LEU A 44 6.85 25.96 -5.60
N GLY A 45 6.57 27.23 -5.31
CA GLY A 45 7.53 28.32 -5.48
C GLY A 45 8.80 28.08 -4.65
N ALA A 46 9.95 28.58 -5.12
CA ALA A 46 11.22 28.39 -4.42
C ALA A 46 11.18 28.92 -2.98
N GLY A 47 10.51 30.06 -2.76
CA GLY A 47 10.32 30.64 -1.42
C GLY A 47 9.47 29.75 -0.51
N ASP A 48 8.39 29.16 -1.01
CA ASP A 48 7.55 28.21 -0.24
C ASP A 48 8.32 26.96 0.16
N ARG A 49 9.05 26.35 -0.79
CA ARG A 49 9.89 25.18 -0.50
C ARG A 49 10.90 25.47 0.59
N GLN A 50 11.58 26.61 0.52
CA GLN A 50 12.55 27.02 1.53
C GLN A 50 11.89 27.25 2.90
N ARG A 51 10.72 27.91 2.94
CA ARG A 51 9.98 28.12 4.20
C ARG A 51 9.54 26.81 4.82
N HIS A 52 8.94 25.91 4.05
CA HIS A 52 8.48 24.62 4.58
C HIS A 52 9.66 23.76 5.04
N GLN A 53 10.76 23.74 4.29
CA GLN A 53 11.98 23.03 4.72
C GLN A 53 12.54 23.60 6.02
N GLN A 54 12.60 24.93 6.16
CA GLN A 54 13.09 25.56 7.40
C GLN A 54 12.17 25.28 8.59
N SER A 55 10.85 25.36 8.40
CA SER A 55 9.88 25.01 9.45
C SER A 55 10.04 23.56 9.87
N PHE A 56 10.14 22.63 8.92
CA PHE A 56 10.37 21.21 9.25
C PHE A 56 11.66 20.97 10.04
N LEU A 57 12.74 21.68 9.72
CA LEU A 57 14.03 21.52 10.41
C LEU A 57 14.03 22.14 11.81
N ARG A 58 13.26 23.21 12.04
CA ARG A 58 13.32 24.02 13.28
C ARG A 58 12.20 23.70 14.27
N ASP A 59 11.02 23.43 13.76
CA ASP A 59 9.80 23.30 14.55
C ASP A 59 9.57 21.82 14.91
N ASP A 60 9.10 21.60 16.13
CA ASP A 60 8.74 20.25 16.60
C ASP A 60 7.37 19.84 16.06
N GLY A 61 7.19 18.53 15.86
CA GLY A 61 5.87 17.97 15.51
C GLY A 61 5.34 18.32 14.13
N VAL A 62 6.20 18.80 13.21
CA VAL A 62 5.82 19.07 11.83
C VAL A 62 5.86 17.80 10.99
N VAL A 63 4.78 17.53 10.26
CA VAL A 63 4.68 16.45 9.30
C VAL A 63 4.89 17.01 7.89
N MET A 64 6.00 16.62 7.24
CA MET A 64 6.22 16.98 5.85
C MET A 64 5.51 16.00 4.92
N VAL A 65 4.53 16.46 4.15
CA VAL A 65 3.91 15.66 3.09
C VAL A 65 4.61 15.97 1.78
N ALA A 66 5.19 14.97 1.12
CA ALA A 66 6.05 15.23 -0.02
C ALA A 66 6.01 14.20 -1.13
N THR A 67 6.43 14.62 -2.32
CA THR A 67 6.90 13.67 -3.35
C THR A 67 8.37 13.33 -3.12
N ILE A 68 8.92 12.43 -3.95
CA ILE A 68 10.36 12.07 -3.97
C ILE A 68 11.32 13.28 -4.12
N ALA A 69 10.80 14.46 -4.46
CA ALA A 69 11.57 15.71 -4.49
C ALA A 69 12.10 16.10 -3.09
N PHE A 70 11.47 15.64 -2.01
CA PHE A 70 11.91 15.85 -0.65
C PHE A 70 12.88 14.73 -0.24
N GLY A 71 14.16 14.86 -0.62
CA GLY A 71 15.13 13.81 -0.33
C GLY A 71 16.60 14.21 -0.24
N MET A 72 17.11 15.08 -1.09
CA MET A 72 18.51 15.47 -1.00
C MET A 72 18.70 16.58 0.04
N GLY A 73 19.54 16.34 1.05
CA GLY A 73 19.99 17.39 1.99
C GLY A 73 19.06 17.72 3.16
N ILE A 74 18.07 16.88 3.47
CA ILE A 74 17.33 16.99 4.73
C ILE A 74 18.07 16.19 5.79
N ASP A 75 18.46 16.87 6.85
CA ASP A 75 19.15 16.30 8.00
C ASP A 75 18.47 16.74 9.29
N LYS A 76 17.25 16.21 9.51
CA LYS A 76 16.55 16.31 10.78
C LYS A 76 16.78 14.97 11.53
N PRO A 77 17.50 14.96 12.66
CA PRO A 77 17.85 13.73 13.34
C PRO A 77 16.65 13.02 13.97
N ASP A 78 15.66 13.80 14.40
CA ASP A 78 14.53 13.42 15.25
C ASP A 78 13.23 13.12 14.48
N VAL A 79 13.33 12.64 13.24
CA VAL A 79 12.16 12.17 12.49
C VAL A 79 11.68 10.84 13.07
N ARG A 80 10.49 10.81 13.68
CA ARG A 80 9.95 9.63 14.36
C ARG A 80 9.20 8.67 13.44
N PHE A 81 8.72 9.15 12.29
CA PHE A 81 8.14 8.25 11.31
C PHE A 81 8.34 8.69 9.87
N VAL A 82 8.37 7.69 8.99
CA VAL A 82 8.23 7.85 7.54
C VAL A 82 7.05 7.01 7.08
N ALA A 83 6.09 7.65 6.43
CA ALA A 83 4.85 7.05 5.95
C ALA A 83 4.79 7.09 4.42
N HIS A 84 4.59 5.96 3.77
CA HIS A 84 4.34 5.88 2.32
C HIS A 84 2.86 5.64 2.05
N LEU A 85 2.20 6.59 1.37
CA LEU A 85 0.81 6.46 0.93
C LEU A 85 0.65 5.87 -0.48
N ASP A 86 1.77 5.67 -1.16
CA ASP A 86 1.87 5.06 -2.47
C ASP A 86 3.10 4.15 -2.47
N LEU A 87 3.06 3.09 -3.27
CA LEU A 87 4.19 2.19 -3.44
C LEU A 87 5.44 2.99 -3.91
N PRO A 88 6.61 2.82 -3.30
CA PRO A 88 7.88 3.31 -3.84
C PRO A 88 8.20 2.65 -5.19
N LYS A 89 8.98 3.33 -6.02
CA LYS A 89 9.39 2.80 -7.34
C LYS A 89 10.31 1.56 -7.24
N SER A 90 11.05 1.43 -6.14
CA SER A 90 12.04 0.37 -5.93
C SER A 90 12.41 0.23 -4.46
N ILE A 91 13.10 -0.88 -4.12
CA ILE A 91 13.62 -1.12 -2.77
C ILE A 91 14.69 -0.08 -2.40
N GLU A 92 15.52 0.37 -3.35
CA GLU A 92 16.54 1.40 -3.08
C GLU A 92 15.91 2.74 -2.71
N ALA A 93 14.85 3.13 -3.42
CA ALA A 93 14.11 4.35 -3.09
C ALA A 93 13.47 4.23 -1.71
N TYR A 94 12.79 3.11 -1.45
CA TYR A 94 12.18 2.83 -0.14
C TYR A 94 13.22 2.89 0.99
N TYR A 95 14.35 2.19 0.85
CA TYR A 95 15.44 2.18 1.83
C TYR A 95 15.96 3.58 2.14
N GLN A 96 16.23 4.38 1.09
CA GLN A 96 16.70 5.75 1.25
C GLN A 96 15.67 6.66 1.94
N GLU A 97 14.40 6.50 1.59
CA GLU A 97 13.30 7.30 2.12
C GLU A 97 13.02 6.96 3.59
N THR A 98 12.93 5.67 3.94
CA THR A 98 12.73 5.23 5.32
C THR A 98 13.94 5.50 6.20
N GLY A 99 15.16 5.48 5.65
CA GLY A 99 16.40 5.81 6.38
C GLY A 99 16.55 7.27 6.82
N ARG A 100 15.50 8.08 6.65
CA ARG A 100 15.40 9.44 7.22
C ARG A 100 14.88 9.44 8.65
N ALA A 101 14.16 8.39 9.04
CA ALA A 101 13.66 8.24 10.40
C ALA A 101 14.77 7.78 11.35
N GLY A 102 14.70 8.23 12.61
CA GLY A 102 15.51 7.71 13.72
C GLY A 102 17.03 7.87 13.55
N ARG A 103 17.49 8.99 12.98
CA ARG A 103 18.93 9.24 12.79
C ARG A 103 19.68 9.57 14.08
N ASP A 104 18.94 9.99 15.10
CA ASP A 104 19.39 10.11 16.49
C ASP A 104 19.57 8.74 17.19
N GLY A 105 19.12 7.64 16.58
CA GLY A 105 19.16 6.30 17.15
C GLY A 105 17.96 5.94 18.01
N ASP A 106 17.04 6.87 18.24
CA ASP A 106 15.80 6.61 18.96
C ASP A 106 14.79 5.84 18.10
N ALA A 107 13.80 5.24 18.76
CA ALA A 107 12.77 4.46 18.08
C ALA A 107 12.04 5.31 17.03
N ALA A 108 11.86 4.72 15.85
CA ALA A 108 11.15 5.34 14.75
C ALA A 108 10.45 4.26 13.89
N GLU A 109 9.35 4.65 13.23
CA GLU A 109 8.51 3.73 12.48
C GLU A 109 8.47 4.06 10.98
N ALA A 110 8.71 3.04 10.15
CA ALA A 110 8.43 3.09 8.73
C ALA A 110 7.09 2.41 8.46
N TRP A 111 6.11 3.17 7.98
CA TRP A 111 4.77 2.69 7.70
C TRP A 111 4.44 2.83 6.22
N MET A 112 3.92 1.79 5.57
CA MET A 112 3.57 1.84 4.16
C MET A 112 2.19 1.23 3.91
N THR A 113 1.42 1.90 3.06
CA THR A 113 0.22 1.35 2.43
C THR A 113 0.34 1.48 0.92
N TYR A 114 -0.15 0.49 0.19
CA TYR A 114 -0.24 0.55 -1.27
C TYR A 114 -1.45 -0.22 -1.79
N GLY A 115 -1.85 0.11 -3.02
CA GLY A 115 -2.95 -0.53 -3.73
C GLY A 115 -2.54 -1.04 -5.11
N LEU A 116 -3.49 -1.74 -5.75
CA LEU A 116 -3.33 -2.19 -7.15
C LEU A 116 -3.09 -1.04 -8.12
N ASN A 117 -3.70 0.12 -7.86
CA ASN A 117 -3.58 1.28 -8.71
C ASN A 117 -2.13 1.79 -8.78
N ASP A 118 -1.40 1.72 -7.67
CA ASP A 118 -0.01 2.18 -7.59
C ASP A 118 0.88 1.33 -8.51
N VAL A 119 0.61 0.01 -8.56
CA VAL A 119 1.31 -0.92 -9.47
C VAL A 119 1.06 -0.56 -10.92
N VAL A 120 -0.20 -0.27 -11.28
CA VAL A 120 -0.57 0.14 -12.64
C VAL A 120 0.11 1.44 -13.02
N ILE A 121 0.09 2.44 -12.14
CA ILE A 121 0.72 3.74 -12.40
C ILE A 121 2.23 3.57 -12.61
N HIS A 122 2.93 2.82 -11.75
CA HIS A 122 4.36 2.61 -11.93
C HIS A 122 4.70 1.88 -13.22
N ARG A 123 3.95 0.84 -13.59
CA ARG A 123 4.14 0.17 -14.88
C ARG A 123 3.92 1.12 -16.05
N GLN A 124 2.89 1.96 -16.00
CA GLN A 124 2.66 2.98 -17.03
C GLN A 124 3.79 4.00 -17.11
N MET A 125 4.32 4.46 -15.98
CA MET A 125 5.47 5.38 -15.95
C MET A 125 6.71 4.74 -16.58
N ILE A 126 6.97 3.47 -16.31
CA ILE A 126 8.11 2.74 -16.89
C ILE A 126 7.92 2.59 -18.41
N GLU A 127 6.76 2.12 -18.86
CA GLU A 127 6.53 1.87 -20.28
C GLU A 127 6.45 3.15 -21.12
N ASN A 128 5.89 4.23 -20.57
CA ASN A 128 5.81 5.53 -21.24
C ASN A 128 7.11 6.35 -21.16
N SER A 129 8.11 5.89 -20.40
CA SER A 129 9.39 6.59 -20.32
C SER A 129 10.15 6.54 -21.65
N GLU A 130 10.99 7.54 -21.90
CA GLU A 130 11.91 7.59 -23.05
C GLU A 130 13.17 6.71 -22.85
N ALA A 131 13.21 5.91 -21.78
CA ALA A 131 14.35 5.08 -21.46
C ALA A 131 14.55 3.95 -22.49
N PRO A 132 15.80 3.51 -22.73
CA PRO A 132 16.08 2.33 -23.55
C PRO A 132 15.37 1.07 -23.02
N ILE A 133 15.11 0.10 -23.90
CA ILE A 133 14.40 -1.16 -23.56
C ILE A 133 15.07 -1.88 -22.39
N GLU A 134 16.40 -1.96 -22.38
CA GLU A 134 17.15 -2.59 -21.29
C GLU A 134 16.93 -1.88 -19.94
N GLN A 135 16.87 -0.55 -19.94
CA GLN A 135 16.60 0.22 -18.73
C GLN A 135 15.15 0.00 -18.25
N LYS A 136 14.17 -0.03 -19.16
CA LYS A 136 12.78 -0.38 -18.81
C LYS A 136 12.68 -1.78 -18.21
N ARG A 137 13.49 -2.73 -18.69
CA ARG A 137 13.56 -4.09 -18.12
C ARG A 137 14.09 -4.07 -16.68
N VAL A 138 15.15 -3.31 -16.42
CA VAL A 138 15.70 -3.14 -15.06
C VAL A 138 14.69 -2.49 -14.13
N GLU A 139 14.01 -1.41 -14.55
CA GLU A 139 13.01 -0.74 -13.71
C GLU A 139 11.79 -1.63 -13.42
N ARG A 140 11.36 -2.48 -14.37
CA ARG A 140 10.34 -3.52 -14.12
C ARG A 140 10.79 -4.49 -13.04
N GLN A 141 12.02 -5.00 -13.12
CA GLN A 141 12.56 -5.92 -12.13
C GLN A 141 12.65 -5.30 -10.72
N LYS A 142 12.99 -4.01 -10.63
CA LYS A 142 12.98 -3.26 -9.37
C LYS A 142 11.58 -3.13 -8.78
N LEU A 143 10.59 -2.82 -9.61
CA LEU A 143 9.19 -2.76 -9.19
C LEU A 143 8.70 -4.14 -8.70
N ASP A 144 9.01 -5.20 -9.44
CA ASP A 144 8.64 -6.57 -9.06
C ASP A 144 9.29 -6.98 -7.72
N SER A 145 10.56 -6.61 -7.50
CA SER A 145 11.23 -6.79 -6.20
C SER A 145 10.51 -6.03 -5.07
N MET A 146 10.07 -4.79 -5.32
CA MET A 146 9.32 -3.99 -4.34
C MET A 146 7.96 -4.62 -4.01
N LEU A 147 7.26 -5.19 -5.01
CA LEU A 147 6.01 -5.92 -4.80
C LEU A 147 6.23 -7.20 -3.99
N ALA A 148 7.27 -7.97 -4.31
CA ALA A 148 7.65 -9.16 -3.56
C ALA A 148 7.99 -8.81 -2.10
N TYR A 149 8.71 -7.71 -1.87
CA TYR A 149 8.98 -7.19 -0.52
C TYR A 149 7.69 -6.93 0.25
N CYS A 150 6.67 -6.33 -0.38
CA CYS A 150 5.39 -6.00 0.27
C CYS A 150 4.54 -7.23 0.58
N GLU A 151 4.45 -8.18 -0.36
CA GLU A 151 3.58 -9.35 -0.24
C GLU A 151 4.26 -10.55 0.46
N SER A 152 5.53 -10.45 0.83
CA SER A 152 6.21 -11.54 1.54
C SER A 152 5.61 -11.84 2.93
N ALA A 153 5.67 -13.12 3.31
CA ALA A 153 5.39 -13.63 4.64
C ALA A 153 6.66 -13.81 5.50
N THR A 154 7.81 -13.35 5.04
CA THR A 154 9.09 -13.39 5.76
C THR A 154 9.46 -12.04 6.36
N CYS A 155 10.39 -12.04 7.32
CA CYS A 155 10.88 -10.82 7.99
C CYS A 155 11.26 -9.73 6.98
N ARG A 156 10.67 -8.53 7.11
CA ARG A 156 10.94 -7.37 6.24
C ARG A 156 12.41 -6.99 6.22
N ARG A 157 13.05 -6.95 7.40
CA ARG A 157 14.46 -6.55 7.52
C ARG A 157 15.39 -7.53 6.79
N VAL A 158 15.10 -8.84 6.90
CA VAL A 158 15.88 -9.87 6.20
C VAL A 158 15.78 -9.67 4.69
N LEU A 159 14.58 -9.45 4.15
CA LEU A 159 14.42 -9.20 2.72
C LEU A 159 15.12 -7.92 2.26
N LEU A 160 15.01 -6.86 3.06
CA LEU A 160 15.63 -5.58 2.74
C LEU A 160 17.15 -5.68 2.70
N LEU A 161 17.77 -6.34 3.68
CA LEU A 161 19.22 -6.52 3.76
C LEU A 161 19.73 -7.51 2.69
N ASN A 162 19.03 -8.63 2.49
CA ASN A 162 19.38 -9.60 1.45
C ASN A 162 19.37 -8.97 0.05
N TYR A 163 18.46 -8.02 -0.22
CA TYR A 163 18.42 -7.28 -1.48
C TYR A 163 19.73 -6.51 -1.75
N PHE A 164 20.39 -6.02 -0.70
CA PHE A 164 21.68 -5.33 -0.78
C PHE A 164 22.88 -6.29 -0.58
N GLY A 165 22.65 -7.60 -0.54
CA GLY A 165 23.70 -8.60 -0.37
C GLY A 165 24.19 -8.76 1.07
N GLU A 166 23.40 -8.32 2.05
CA GLU A 166 23.70 -8.47 3.48
C GLU A 166 22.83 -9.57 4.10
N ASP A 167 23.46 -10.58 4.71
CA ASP A 167 22.76 -11.62 5.43
C ASP A 167 22.22 -11.11 6.77
N ALA A 168 21.01 -11.52 7.12
CA ALA A 168 20.38 -11.13 8.39
C ALA A 168 19.50 -12.23 8.99
N LEU A 169 19.33 -12.16 10.31
CA LEU A 169 18.36 -12.96 11.06
C LEU A 169 17.03 -12.21 11.21
N PRO A 170 15.90 -12.91 11.47
CA PRO A 170 14.63 -12.27 11.76
C PRO A 170 14.74 -11.20 12.86
N CYS A 171 14.19 -10.01 12.62
CA CYS A 171 14.53 -8.83 13.41
C CYS A 171 13.73 -8.66 14.70
N GLY A 172 12.59 -9.35 14.85
CA GLY A 172 11.68 -9.15 16.00
C GLY A 172 11.02 -7.77 16.06
N ASN A 173 11.17 -6.91 15.04
CA ASN A 173 10.76 -5.50 15.07
C ASN A 173 10.16 -5.03 13.73
N CYS A 174 9.49 -5.91 13.00
CA CYS A 174 8.71 -5.54 11.80
C CYS A 174 7.31 -6.17 11.87
N ASP A 175 6.38 -5.67 11.07
CA ASP A 175 4.99 -6.14 11.00
C ASP A 175 4.90 -7.67 10.91
N VAL A 176 5.71 -8.28 10.04
CA VAL A 176 5.72 -9.74 9.86
C VAL A 176 6.31 -10.51 11.05
N CYS A 177 7.28 -9.94 11.77
CA CYS A 177 7.84 -10.61 12.95
C CYS A 177 6.92 -10.46 14.17
N LEU A 178 6.26 -9.31 14.31
CA LEU A 178 5.41 -8.98 15.45
C LEU A 178 4.04 -9.65 15.32
N GLU A 179 3.48 -9.67 14.10
CA GLU A 179 2.22 -10.33 13.79
C GLU A 179 2.38 -11.20 12.53
N PRO A 180 2.91 -12.43 12.68
CA PRO A 180 3.14 -13.33 11.56
C PRO A 180 1.88 -13.55 10.71
N PRO A 181 1.93 -13.27 9.39
CA PRO A 181 0.76 -13.40 8.55
C PRO A 181 0.37 -14.87 8.40
N GLN A 182 -0.92 -15.15 8.54
CA GLN A 182 -1.45 -16.47 8.20
C GLN A 182 -1.37 -16.66 6.68
N VAL A 183 -0.93 -17.83 6.24
CA VAL A 183 -0.94 -18.23 4.83
C VAL A 183 -1.98 -19.32 4.59
N TRP A 184 -2.56 -19.34 3.41
CA TRP A 184 -3.52 -20.35 2.99
C TRP A 184 -3.24 -20.78 1.55
N ASP A 185 -3.69 -21.96 1.16
CA ASP A 185 -3.59 -22.43 -0.22
C ASP A 185 -4.58 -21.67 -1.09
N GLY A 186 -4.08 -20.64 -1.76
CA GLY A 186 -4.83 -19.76 -2.63
C GLY A 186 -4.90 -20.22 -4.08
N THR A 187 -4.46 -21.44 -4.40
CA THR A 187 -4.35 -21.94 -5.77
C THR A 187 -5.69 -21.86 -6.50
N VAL A 188 -6.79 -22.26 -5.85
CA VAL A 188 -8.13 -22.20 -6.47
C VAL A 188 -8.58 -20.76 -6.71
N ALA A 189 -8.30 -19.84 -5.78
CA ALA A 189 -8.62 -18.43 -5.98
C ALA A 189 -7.78 -17.81 -7.11
N ALA A 190 -6.49 -18.18 -7.20
CA ALA A 190 -5.64 -17.82 -8.32
C ALA A 190 -6.21 -18.33 -9.64
N GLN A 191 -6.58 -19.61 -9.71
CA GLN A 191 -7.20 -20.21 -10.90
C GLN A 191 -8.48 -19.50 -11.33
N LYS A 192 -9.34 -19.09 -10.38
CA LYS A 192 -10.55 -18.30 -10.66
C LYS A 192 -10.21 -16.96 -11.32
N VAL A 193 -9.24 -16.23 -10.77
CA VAL A 193 -8.80 -14.94 -11.34
C VAL A 193 -8.20 -15.13 -12.73
N LEU A 194 -7.27 -16.08 -12.89
CA LEU A 194 -6.60 -16.36 -14.17
C LEU A 194 -7.61 -16.80 -15.23
N SER A 195 -8.57 -17.63 -14.83
CA SER A 195 -9.71 -18.04 -15.63
C SER A 195 -10.57 -16.87 -16.10
N ALA A 196 -10.89 -15.92 -15.21
CA ALA A 196 -11.68 -14.74 -15.55
C ALA A 196 -10.90 -13.80 -16.49
N ALA A 197 -9.61 -13.55 -16.23
CA ALA A 197 -8.75 -12.77 -17.11
C ALA A 197 -8.66 -13.41 -18.51
N LEU A 198 -8.45 -14.72 -18.60
CA LEU A 198 -8.38 -15.45 -19.87
C LEU A 198 -9.71 -15.38 -20.64
N ARG A 199 -10.84 -15.66 -19.99
CA ARG A 199 -12.18 -15.69 -20.63
C ARG A 199 -12.67 -14.31 -21.08
N THR A 200 -12.16 -13.24 -20.48
CA THR A 200 -12.45 -11.85 -20.89
C THR A 200 -11.48 -11.33 -21.96
N GLY A 201 -10.58 -12.19 -22.44
CA GLY A 201 -9.58 -11.86 -23.45
C GLY A 201 -8.41 -11.02 -22.93
N GLN A 202 -8.20 -10.95 -21.61
CA GLN A 202 -7.09 -10.22 -20.97
C GLN A 202 -7.07 -8.72 -21.30
N ARG A 203 -8.26 -8.12 -21.41
CA ARG A 203 -8.46 -6.69 -21.77
C ARG A 203 -8.98 -5.85 -20.61
N PHE A 204 -9.19 -6.45 -19.45
CA PHE A 204 -9.88 -5.82 -18.33
C PHE A 204 -8.99 -5.75 -17.10
N GLY A 205 -9.09 -4.63 -16.39
CA GLY A 205 -8.38 -4.41 -15.13
C GLY A 205 -9.08 -5.08 -13.94
N ALA A 206 -8.42 -4.98 -12.78
CA ALA A 206 -8.82 -5.62 -11.53
C ALA A 206 -10.30 -5.43 -11.16
N GLY A 207 -10.83 -4.20 -11.22
CA GLY A 207 -12.20 -3.91 -10.80
C GLY A 207 -13.24 -4.74 -11.57
N HIS A 208 -13.09 -4.83 -12.89
CA HIS A 208 -14.01 -5.58 -13.74
C HIS A 208 -13.89 -7.10 -13.53
N LEU A 209 -12.67 -7.61 -13.32
CA LEU A 209 -12.49 -9.04 -12.98
C LEU A 209 -13.12 -9.38 -11.62
N ILE A 210 -13.00 -8.48 -10.64
CA ILE A 210 -13.66 -8.65 -9.33
C ILE A 210 -15.18 -8.66 -9.50
N ASP A 211 -15.73 -7.75 -10.30
CA ASP A 211 -17.19 -7.71 -10.56
C ASP A 211 -17.68 -9.03 -11.16
N ILE A 212 -16.94 -9.60 -12.12
CA ILE A 212 -17.26 -10.93 -12.68
C ILE A 212 -17.20 -12.01 -11.60
N LEU A 213 -16.09 -12.11 -10.85
CA LEU A 213 -15.92 -13.15 -9.82
C LEU A 213 -16.99 -13.05 -8.72
N ARG A 214 -17.37 -11.84 -8.34
CA ARG A 214 -18.40 -11.55 -7.35
C ARG A 214 -19.83 -11.69 -7.88
N GLY A 215 -20.00 -11.85 -9.20
CA GLY A 215 -21.33 -11.95 -9.82
C GLY A 215 -22.09 -10.62 -9.80
N LYS A 216 -21.38 -9.48 -9.85
CA LYS A 216 -22.00 -8.16 -9.87
C LYS A 216 -22.47 -7.83 -11.27
N ASP A 217 -23.76 -7.60 -11.39
CA ASP A 217 -24.42 -7.30 -12.65
C ASP A 217 -24.35 -5.80 -12.96
N THR A 218 -23.19 -5.35 -13.43
CA THR A 218 -22.95 -3.95 -13.84
C THR A 218 -23.23 -3.75 -15.33
N ASP A 219 -23.51 -2.51 -15.76
CA ASP A 219 -23.73 -2.20 -17.18
C ASP A 219 -22.58 -2.68 -18.06
N LYS A 220 -21.34 -2.53 -17.58
CA LYS A 220 -20.14 -3.00 -18.28
C LYS A 220 -20.09 -4.53 -18.37
N VAL A 221 -20.48 -5.26 -17.33
CA VAL A 221 -20.55 -6.73 -17.38
C VAL A 221 -21.55 -7.18 -18.44
N ARG A 222 -22.76 -6.59 -18.48
CA ARG A 222 -23.79 -6.90 -19.49
C ARG A 222 -23.37 -6.53 -20.90
N GLN A 223 -22.77 -5.34 -21.07
CA GLN A 223 -22.32 -4.83 -22.37
C GLN A 223 -21.37 -5.80 -23.06
N PHE A 224 -20.49 -6.46 -22.30
CA PHE A 224 -19.53 -7.42 -22.82
C PHE A 224 -20.00 -8.88 -22.70
N GLY A 225 -21.24 -9.13 -22.26
CA GLY A 225 -21.81 -10.47 -22.10
C GLY A 225 -21.10 -11.34 -21.06
N HIS A 226 -20.43 -10.72 -20.09
CA HIS A 226 -19.63 -11.43 -19.09
C HIS A 226 -20.47 -12.04 -17.96
N ASP A 227 -21.74 -11.65 -17.84
CA ASP A 227 -22.77 -12.27 -17.01
C ASP A 227 -23.02 -13.74 -17.38
N ARG A 228 -22.74 -14.13 -18.63
CA ARG A 228 -22.95 -15.48 -19.16
C ARG A 228 -21.73 -16.38 -19.03
N LEU A 229 -20.59 -15.86 -18.56
CA LEU A 229 -19.38 -16.64 -18.42
C LEU A 229 -19.53 -17.65 -17.27
N PRO A 230 -18.95 -18.85 -17.39
CA PRO A 230 -18.95 -19.82 -16.29
C PRO A 230 -18.15 -19.33 -15.06
N THR A 231 -17.36 -18.26 -15.21
CA THR A 231 -16.63 -17.59 -14.13
C THR A 231 -17.45 -16.50 -13.44
N PHE A 232 -18.67 -16.22 -13.88
CA PHE A 232 -19.51 -15.21 -13.25
C PHE A 232 -20.04 -15.73 -11.91
N GLY A 233 -19.79 -15.00 -10.83
CA GLY A 233 -20.27 -15.35 -9.48
C GLY A 233 -19.53 -16.50 -8.78
N VAL A 234 -18.53 -17.12 -9.41
CA VAL A 234 -17.80 -18.27 -8.84
C VAL A 234 -16.93 -17.92 -7.63
N GLY A 235 -16.74 -16.63 -7.36
CA GLY A 235 -15.87 -16.08 -6.32
C GLY A 235 -16.62 -15.40 -5.18
N ALA A 236 -17.87 -15.78 -4.91
CA ALA A 236 -18.69 -15.16 -3.88
C ALA A 236 -18.09 -15.26 -2.45
N GLU A 237 -17.18 -16.21 -2.22
CA GLU A 237 -16.56 -16.48 -0.92
C GLU A 237 -15.61 -15.39 -0.41
N LEU A 238 -15.03 -14.57 -1.30
CA LEU A 238 -14.18 -13.44 -0.92
C LEU A 238 -14.88 -12.13 -1.23
N ASP A 239 -14.80 -11.16 -0.32
CA ASP A 239 -15.26 -9.79 -0.57
C ASP A 239 -14.36 -9.07 -1.60
N ASP A 240 -14.77 -7.87 -2.03
CA ASP A 240 -14.01 -7.06 -2.98
C ASP A 240 -12.56 -6.85 -2.54
N MET A 241 -12.34 -6.64 -1.24
CA MET A 241 -11.02 -6.40 -0.67
C MET A 241 -10.16 -7.68 -0.63
N GLY A 242 -10.78 -8.83 -0.40
CA GLY A 242 -10.17 -10.15 -0.49
C GLY A 242 -9.69 -10.43 -1.92
N TRP A 243 -10.54 -10.19 -2.93
CA TRP A 243 -10.11 -10.35 -4.33
C TRP A 243 -9.03 -9.35 -4.74
N ARG A 244 -9.09 -8.10 -4.25
CA ARG A 244 -7.99 -7.14 -4.45
C ARG A 244 -6.69 -7.64 -3.83
N SER A 245 -6.73 -8.32 -2.68
CA SER A 245 -5.55 -8.91 -2.06
C SER A 245 -5.00 -10.08 -2.88
N VAL A 246 -5.85 -10.99 -3.34
CA VAL A 246 -5.44 -12.10 -4.24
C VAL A 246 -4.76 -11.52 -5.48
N LEU A 247 -5.38 -10.54 -6.14
CA LEU A 247 -4.83 -9.91 -7.34
C LEU A 247 -3.45 -9.27 -7.12
N ARG A 248 -3.23 -8.58 -6.00
CA ARG A 248 -1.91 -8.00 -5.70
C ARG A 248 -0.86 -9.08 -5.52
N GLN A 249 -1.19 -10.16 -4.84
CA GLN A 249 -0.27 -11.27 -4.63
C GLN A 249 0.04 -12.02 -5.93
N LEU A 250 -0.91 -12.13 -6.86
CA LEU A 250 -0.65 -12.69 -8.19
C LEU A 250 0.28 -11.81 -9.04
N LEU A 251 0.17 -10.49 -8.92
CA LEU A 251 1.11 -9.55 -9.55
C LEU A 251 2.50 -9.69 -8.93
N ALA A 252 2.59 -9.76 -7.60
CA ALA A 252 3.86 -9.93 -6.88
C ALA A 252 4.53 -11.29 -7.16
N ALA A 253 3.75 -12.34 -7.33
CA ALA A 253 4.24 -13.67 -7.73
C ALA A 253 4.61 -13.77 -9.22
N GLY A 254 4.41 -12.70 -10.00
CA GLY A 254 4.69 -12.68 -11.44
C GLY A 254 3.81 -13.64 -12.25
N VAL A 255 2.64 -14.02 -11.71
CA VAL A 255 1.63 -14.87 -12.37
C VAL A 255 0.67 -14.04 -13.20
N LEU A 256 0.44 -12.79 -12.78
CA LEU A 256 -0.21 -11.75 -13.55
C LEU A 256 0.76 -10.61 -13.82
N GLU A 257 0.52 -9.89 -14.89
CA GLU A 257 1.10 -8.58 -15.14
C GLU A 257 0.01 -7.57 -15.48
N ALA A 258 0.22 -6.30 -15.14
CA ALA A 258 -0.63 -5.22 -15.60
C ALA A 258 -0.05 -4.60 -16.87
N ASP A 259 -0.83 -4.64 -17.94
CA ASP A 259 -0.46 -4.07 -19.22
C ASP A 259 -0.67 -2.55 -19.21
N ALA A 260 0.43 -1.81 -19.30
CA ALA A 260 0.43 -0.35 -19.39
C ALA A 260 -0.27 0.17 -20.65
N ALA A 261 -0.11 -0.51 -21.79
CA ALA A 261 -0.67 -0.08 -23.08
C ALA A 261 -2.19 -0.31 -23.15
N ALA A 262 -2.71 -1.25 -22.35
CA ALA A 262 -4.13 -1.56 -22.26
C ALA A 262 -4.78 -1.01 -20.97
N TYR A 263 -4.35 0.17 -20.51
CA TYR A 263 -4.93 0.88 -19.35
C TYR A 263 -5.01 0.04 -18.07
N GLY A 264 -4.00 -0.80 -17.80
CA GLY A 264 -3.95 -1.65 -16.62
C GLY A 264 -4.77 -2.94 -16.73
N ALA A 265 -5.04 -3.39 -17.96
CA ALA A 265 -5.58 -4.72 -18.20
C ALA A 265 -4.66 -5.79 -17.61
N LEU A 266 -5.24 -6.79 -16.96
CA LEU A 266 -4.47 -7.86 -16.34
C LEU A 266 -4.28 -9.00 -17.32
N LYS A 267 -3.01 -9.33 -17.57
CA LYS A 267 -2.57 -10.40 -18.48
C LYS A 267 -1.90 -11.52 -17.71
N LEU A 268 -2.06 -12.73 -18.21
CA LEU A 268 -1.34 -13.89 -17.71
C LEU A 268 0.09 -13.85 -18.23
N THR A 269 1.03 -14.18 -17.36
CA THR A 269 2.43 -14.44 -17.74
C THR A 269 2.61 -15.91 -18.09
N ASP A 270 3.81 -16.31 -18.52
CA ASP A 270 4.12 -17.72 -18.81
C ASP A 270 3.98 -18.63 -17.56
N SER A 271 4.23 -18.10 -16.36
CA SER A 271 4.13 -18.85 -15.10
C SER A 271 2.67 -19.18 -14.73
N ALA A 272 1.70 -18.45 -15.26
CA ALA A 272 0.27 -18.68 -15.01
C ALA A 272 -0.21 -20.06 -15.44
N ARG A 273 0.45 -20.68 -16.44
CA ARG A 273 0.04 -21.98 -16.98
C ARG A 273 0.10 -23.08 -15.92
N ALA A 274 1.18 -23.13 -15.14
CA ALA A 274 1.35 -24.16 -14.12
C ALA A 274 0.30 -24.03 -13.00
N VAL A 275 0.00 -22.79 -12.59
CA VAL A 275 -1.04 -22.50 -11.59
C VAL A 275 -2.43 -22.86 -12.13
N LEU A 276 -2.74 -22.50 -13.37
CA LEU A 276 -4.00 -22.84 -14.04
C LEU A 276 -4.26 -24.35 -14.12
N ARG A 277 -3.21 -25.14 -14.33
CA ARG A 277 -3.28 -26.60 -14.38
C ARG A 277 -3.28 -27.26 -13.00
N GLY A 278 -3.03 -26.50 -11.93
CA GLY A 278 -2.85 -27.04 -10.58
C GLY A 278 -1.52 -27.76 -10.37
N GLU A 279 -0.56 -27.56 -11.27
CA GLU A 279 0.79 -28.16 -11.20
C GLU A 279 1.68 -27.39 -10.22
N ALA A 280 1.42 -26.09 -10.04
CA ALA A 280 2.14 -25.24 -9.10
C ALA A 280 1.16 -24.66 -8.05
N PRO A 281 1.28 -25.05 -6.76
CA PRO A 281 0.47 -24.46 -5.71
C PRO A 281 0.90 -23.02 -5.45
N LEU A 282 -0.06 -22.17 -5.06
CA LEU A 282 0.19 -20.78 -4.73
C LEU A 282 -0.30 -20.47 -3.31
N MET A 283 0.66 -20.38 -2.39
CA MET A 283 0.39 -19.97 -1.00
C MET A 283 0.22 -18.46 -0.94
N LEU A 284 -0.95 -18.03 -0.45
CA LEU A 284 -1.30 -16.61 -0.33
C LEU A 284 -1.39 -16.21 1.13
N ARG A 285 -0.99 -14.98 1.44
CA ARG A 285 -1.29 -14.32 2.72
C ARG A 285 -2.80 -14.15 2.84
N ARG A 286 -3.32 -14.58 3.99
CA ARG A 286 -4.71 -14.37 4.38
C ARG A 286 -4.85 -12.93 4.87
N ARG A 287 -5.85 -12.22 4.34
CA ARG A 287 -6.26 -10.95 4.92
C ARG A 287 -6.96 -11.24 6.24
N LEU A 288 -6.42 -10.73 7.34
CA LEU A 288 -7.16 -10.72 8.61
C LEU A 288 -8.29 -9.70 8.46
N GLU A 289 -9.53 -10.14 8.64
CA GLU A 289 -10.63 -9.19 8.84
C GLU A 289 -10.37 -8.47 10.17
N PRO A 290 -10.55 -7.14 10.24
CA PRO A 290 -10.53 -6.48 11.53
C PRO A 290 -11.60 -7.13 12.40
N VAL A 291 -11.20 -7.68 13.54
CA VAL A 291 -12.15 -8.16 14.54
C VAL A 291 -13.03 -6.96 14.89
N ARG A 292 -14.31 -7.02 14.51
CA ARG A 292 -15.29 -6.04 14.98
C ARG A 292 -15.31 -6.17 16.49
N SER A 293 -14.76 -5.20 17.21
CA SER A 293 -14.94 -5.13 18.65
C SER A 293 -16.44 -5.03 18.89
N SER A 294 -17.02 -6.10 19.43
CA SER A 294 -18.41 -6.09 19.89
C SER A 294 -18.50 -5.03 20.98
N GLY A 295 -19.17 -3.93 20.65
CA GLY A 295 -19.41 -2.83 21.58
C GLY A 295 -20.09 -3.36 22.83
N THR A 296 -19.35 -3.44 23.93
CA THR A 296 -19.93 -3.57 25.26
C THR A 296 -20.38 -2.18 25.68
N CYS A 297 -21.70 -2.08 25.79
CA CYS A 297 -22.50 -0.94 26.19
C CYS A 297 -21.88 -0.17 27.37
N GLN A 298 -21.45 1.07 27.13
CA GLN A 298 -21.26 2.06 28.20
C GLN A 298 -22.63 2.64 28.57
N GLU A 299 -23.35 1.94 29.42
CA GLU A 299 -24.49 2.49 30.15
C GLU A 299 -24.27 2.25 31.64
N GLN A 300 -23.51 3.15 32.28
CA GLN A 300 -23.64 3.52 33.70
C GLN A 300 -22.57 4.56 34.06
N CYS A 301 -22.83 5.82 33.71
CA CYS A 301 -22.26 6.97 34.41
C CYS A 301 -23.26 8.11 34.36
N ARG A 302 -24.28 8.06 35.24
CA ARG A 302 -25.06 9.24 35.61
C ARG A 302 -24.53 9.72 36.97
N PRO A 303 -24.14 10.99 37.12
CA PRO A 303 -23.74 11.52 38.41
C PRO A 303 -24.99 11.63 39.32
N ARG A 304 -24.90 11.04 40.51
CA ARG A 304 -25.87 11.27 41.59
C ARG A 304 -25.82 12.75 41.96
N GLN A 305 -26.92 13.47 41.78
CA GLN A 305 -27.10 14.80 42.34
C GLN A 305 -27.11 14.70 43.88
N GLU A 306 -26.14 15.36 44.50
CA GLU A 306 -26.09 15.59 45.94
C GLU A 306 -27.27 16.47 46.35
N ARG A 307 -28.14 15.93 47.23
CA ARG A 307 -29.11 16.73 47.97
C ARG A 307 -28.41 17.29 49.21
N SER A 308 -28.30 18.61 49.26
CA SER A 308 -27.88 19.39 50.42
C SER A 308 -28.92 19.25 51.56
N PRO A 309 -28.50 19.12 52.83
CA PRO A 309 -29.44 19.10 53.96
C PRO A 309 -29.81 20.53 54.36
N GLN A 310 -31.11 20.81 54.34
CA GLN A 310 -31.67 22.03 54.92
C GLN A 310 -31.50 22.00 56.44
N ARG A 311 -30.99 23.12 56.96
CA ARG A 311 -30.92 23.48 58.37
C ARG A 311 -32.32 23.53 59.00
N ARG A 312 -32.43 22.98 60.22
CA ARG A 312 -33.16 23.58 61.33
C ARG A 312 -32.33 23.38 62.59
#